data_AF-A0A0W8INA0-F1
#
_entry.id   AF-A0A0W8INA0-F1
#
_cell.length_a   1.000
_cell.length_b   1.000
_cell.length_c   1.000
_cell.angle_alpha   90.00
_cell.angle_beta   90.00
_cell.angle_gamma   90.00
#
_symmetry.space_group_name_H-M   'P 1'
#
loop_
_entity.id
_entity.type
_entity.pdbx_description
1 polymer ?
#
loop_
_entity_poly.entity_id
_entity_poly.type
_entity_poly.pdbx_seq_one_letter_code
_entity_poly.pdbx_strand_id
1 'polypeptide(L)'
;MVYPAKYSALNALALTDEAKRTLTRVIRVAFPHPQLPDGPYERMTEKIAAEAESSTWFRMALTQGLLTLNSLSDAPFVELSDDAALKVLKRIADLEFFGFIRRTTVLHLYDDHEVWEALGYEGESFSKGGYLHRGFDDLDWLPDPRVEEAEEDLTECGPLGYPVATAAPAEGWNPDRQGASGTTDEPFSDLFKGSDVIEHGETA
;
A
#
# COMPACT_ATOMS: atom_id res chain seq x y z
N MET A 1 38.23 31.31 -19.45
CA MET A 1 36.84 31.79 -19.28
C MET A 1 36.01 30.61 -18.81
N VAL A 2 35.85 30.47 -17.49
CA VAL A 2 35.08 29.38 -16.88
C VAL A 2 33.61 29.74 -17.05
N TYR A 3 32.87 28.96 -17.83
CA TYR A 3 31.43 29.14 -17.95
C TYR A 3 30.79 28.69 -16.63
N PRO A 4 30.13 29.57 -15.85
CA PRO A 4 29.38 29.14 -14.69
C PRO A 4 28.26 28.20 -15.17
N ALA A 5 28.15 27.06 -14.51
CA ALA A 5 27.25 25.99 -14.90
C ALA A 5 25.80 26.50 -14.99
N LYS A 6 25.12 26.21 -16.11
CA LYS A 6 23.66 26.32 -16.29
C LYS A 6 22.83 25.47 -15.31
N TYR A 7 23.46 24.93 -14.26
CA TYR A 7 22.94 23.91 -13.35
C TYR A 7 22.76 24.37 -11.90
N SER A 8 23.07 25.62 -11.52
CA SER A 8 22.92 26.03 -10.11
C SER A 8 21.48 25.96 -9.61
N ALA A 9 20.50 26.24 -10.47
CA ALA A 9 19.07 26.11 -10.15
C ALA A 9 18.62 24.65 -10.00
N LEU A 10 19.25 23.70 -10.70
CA LEU A 10 18.98 22.27 -10.55
C LEU A 10 19.63 21.73 -9.26
N ASN A 11 20.86 22.17 -8.94
CA ASN A 11 21.50 21.85 -7.66
C ASN A 11 20.73 22.43 -6.46
N ALA A 12 20.13 23.62 -6.60
CA ALA A 12 19.30 24.21 -5.55
C ALA A 12 18.00 23.43 -5.26
N LEU A 13 17.59 22.55 -6.19
CA LEU A 13 16.40 21.72 -6.05
C LEU A 13 16.73 20.26 -5.67
N ALA A 14 18.00 19.86 -5.67
CA ALA A 14 18.40 18.56 -5.16
C ALA A 14 18.16 18.51 -3.64
N LEU A 15 17.69 17.37 -3.13
CA LEU A 15 17.54 17.17 -1.70
C LEU A 15 18.91 17.18 -1.02
N THR A 16 19.05 17.99 0.03
CA THR A 16 20.24 18.01 0.88
C THR A 16 20.33 16.72 1.71
N ASP A 17 21.51 16.39 2.21
CA ASP A 17 21.69 15.21 3.08
C ASP A 17 20.82 15.29 4.34
N GLU A 18 20.63 16.49 4.89
CA GLU A 18 19.73 16.73 6.02
C GLU A 18 18.26 16.48 5.67
N ALA A 19 17.82 16.92 4.48
CA ALA A 19 16.48 16.66 3.99
C ALA A 19 16.28 15.16 3.74
N LYS A 20 17.28 14.45 3.21
CA LYS A 20 17.26 12.99 3.06
C LYS A 20 17.15 12.27 4.40
N ARG A 21 17.93 12.65 5.41
CA ARG A 21 17.80 12.09 6.78
C ARG A 21 16.42 12.34 7.37
N THR A 22 15.87 13.54 7.19
CA THR A 22 14.51 13.87 7.61
C THR A 22 13.50 12.99 6.89
N LEU A 23 13.64 12.81 5.57
CA LEU A 23 12.77 11.93 4.77
C LEU A 23 12.86 10.46 5.23
N THR A 24 14.05 9.92 5.45
CA THR A 24 14.22 8.56 6.02
C THR A 24 13.48 8.42 7.34
N ARG A 25 13.59 9.43 8.23
CA ARG A 25 12.85 9.44 9.50
C ARG A 25 11.34 9.51 9.30
N VAL A 26 10.85 10.33 8.36
CA VAL A 26 9.41 10.41 8.02
C VAL A 26 8.88 9.05 7.60
N ILE A 27 9.61 8.35 6.71
CA ILE A 27 9.22 7.02 6.23
C ILE A 27 9.16 6.04 7.40
N ARG A 28 10.18 6.02 8.28
CA ARG A 28 10.19 5.12 9.46
C ARG A 28 9.04 5.35 10.41
N VAL A 29 8.69 6.61 10.69
CA VAL A 29 7.59 6.92 11.61
C VAL A 29 6.23 6.62 10.97
N ALA A 30 6.10 6.82 9.65
CA ALA A 30 4.86 6.51 8.92
C ALA A 30 4.65 4.99 8.71
N PHE A 31 5.73 4.23 8.58
CA PHE A 31 5.72 2.78 8.34
C PHE A 31 6.62 2.05 9.36
N PRO A 32 6.20 1.99 10.63
CA PRO A 32 7.07 1.49 11.70
C PRO A 32 7.17 -0.04 11.68
N HIS A 33 8.34 -0.56 11.30
CA HIS A 33 8.68 -1.98 11.41
C HIS A 33 9.89 -2.17 12.34
N PRO A 34 9.70 -2.62 13.60
CA PRO A 34 10.77 -2.70 14.60
C PRO A 34 11.92 -3.64 14.23
N GLN A 35 11.64 -4.68 13.45
CA GLN A 35 12.61 -5.70 13.06
C GLN A 35 13.38 -5.31 11.78
N LEU A 36 12.94 -4.26 11.09
CA LEU A 36 13.50 -3.89 9.80
C LEU A 36 14.74 -2.99 9.98
N PRO A 37 15.88 -3.33 9.36
CA PRO A 37 17.10 -2.51 9.41
C PRO A 37 16.91 -1.15 8.71
N ASP A 38 17.91 -0.29 8.81
CA ASP A 38 17.88 1.06 8.23
C ASP A 38 17.95 1.04 6.69
N GLY A 39 18.64 0.04 6.12
CA GLY A 39 18.93 -0.06 4.68
C GLY A 39 17.72 0.10 3.75
N PRO A 40 16.61 -0.64 3.94
CA PRO A 40 15.40 -0.48 3.14
C PRO A 40 14.81 0.93 3.18
N TYR A 41 14.84 1.59 4.34
CA TYR A 41 14.34 2.96 4.48
C TYR A 41 15.25 3.96 3.76
N GLU A 42 16.57 3.77 3.80
CA GLU A 42 17.52 4.60 3.05
C GLU A 42 17.36 4.45 1.55
N ARG A 43 17.23 3.21 1.05
CA ARG A 43 16.93 2.95 -0.37
C ARG A 43 15.60 3.56 -0.80
N MET A 44 14.59 3.51 0.07
CA MET A 44 13.29 4.14 -0.16
C MET A 44 13.41 5.67 -0.26
N THR A 45 14.21 6.29 0.61
CA THR A 45 14.53 7.73 0.52
C THR A 45 15.16 8.09 -0.83
N GLU A 46 16.14 7.32 -1.28
CA GLU A 46 16.78 7.56 -2.60
C GLU A 46 15.80 7.35 -3.76
N LYS A 47 14.92 6.36 -3.68
CA LYS A 47 13.87 6.13 -4.68
C LYS A 47 12.87 7.28 -4.74
N ILE A 48 12.41 7.81 -3.59
CA ILE A 48 11.52 8.99 -3.54
C ILE A 48 12.23 10.22 -4.09
N ALA A 49 13.51 10.41 -3.76
CA ALA A 49 14.30 11.51 -4.31
C ALA A 49 14.40 11.42 -5.83
N ALA A 50 14.70 10.24 -6.38
CA ALA A 50 14.76 10.01 -7.82
C ALA A 50 13.40 10.20 -8.51
N GLU A 51 12.31 9.70 -7.92
CA GLU A 51 10.97 9.87 -8.47
C GLU A 51 10.56 11.35 -8.50
N ALA A 52 10.95 12.13 -7.48
CA ALA A 52 10.70 13.56 -7.44
C ALA A 52 11.45 14.33 -8.55
N GLU A 53 12.56 13.80 -9.10
CA GLU A 53 13.26 14.44 -10.22
C GLU A 53 12.46 14.41 -11.53
N SER A 54 11.50 13.49 -11.66
CA SER A 54 10.62 13.40 -12.84
C SER A 54 9.70 14.62 -13.00
N SER A 55 9.50 15.42 -11.94
CA SER A 55 8.63 16.58 -11.94
C SER A 55 9.19 17.70 -11.08
N THR A 56 9.35 18.88 -11.68
CA THR A 56 9.75 20.08 -10.93
C THR A 56 8.74 20.40 -9.82
N TRP A 57 7.45 20.12 -10.05
CA TRP A 57 6.40 20.31 -9.06
C TRP A 57 6.59 19.37 -7.84
N PHE A 58 6.80 18.07 -8.06
CA PHE A 58 7.03 17.11 -6.96
C PHE A 58 8.28 17.46 -6.15
N ARG A 59 9.38 17.81 -6.84
CA ARG A 59 10.62 18.24 -6.19
C ARG A 59 10.42 19.45 -5.28
N MET A 60 9.73 20.49 -5.77
CA MET A 60 9.42 21.67 -4.96
C MET A 60 8.49 21.33 -3.78
N ALA A 61 7.44 20.55 -4.02
CA ALA A 61 6.51 20.13 -2.98
C ALA A 61 7.21 19.34 -1.88
N LEU A 62 8.12 18.42 -2.25
CA LEU A 62 8.89 17.61 -1.31
C LEU A 62 9.87 18.47 -0.49
N THR A 63 10.67 19.32 -1.14
CA THR A 63 11.61 20.19 -0.43
C THR A 63 10.88 21.14 0.52
N GLN A 64 9.82 21.81 0.06
CA GLN A 64 9.04 22.73 0.89
C GLN A 64 8.30 21.99 2.02
N GLY A 65 7.80 20.79 1.74
CA GLY A 65 7.13 19.93 2.73
C GLY A 65 8.06 19.53 3.87
N LEU A 66 9.29 19.11 3.56
CA LEU A 66 10.29 18.76 4.56
C LEU A 66 10.75 19.96 5.40
N LEU A 67 10.88 21.14 4.78
CA LEU A 67 11.15 22.39 5.51
C LEU A 67 10.00 22.77 6.44
N THR A 68 8.76 22.62 5.97
CA THR A 68 7.55 22.87 6.77
C THR A 68 7.46 21.88 7.92
N LEU A 69 7.75 20.61 7.69
CA LEU A 69 7.77 19.59 8.74
C LEU A 69 8.72 19.97 9.88
N ASN A 70 9.95 20.38 9.54
CA ASN A 70 10.95 20.79 10.53
C ASN A 70 10.59 22.06 11.30
N SER A 71 9.64 22.88 10.82
CA SER A 71 9.17 24.08 11.53
C SER A 71 7.92 23.84 12.39
N LEU A 72 7.32 22.65 12.35
CA LEU A 72 6.12 22.31 13.12
C LEU A 72 6.40 21.85 14.56
N SER A 73 7.67 21.77 14.95
CA SER A 73 8.13 21.36 16.27
C SER A 73 9.27 22.24 16.78
N ASP A 74 9.46 22.26 18.11
CA ASP A 74 10.52 23.04 18.77
C ASP A 74 11.93 22.44 18.60
N ALA A 75 12.00 21.21 18.09
CA ALA A 75 13.23 20.49 17.78
C ALA A 75 13.18 19.96 16.33
N PRO A 76 14.35 19.67 15.71
CA PRO A 76 14.41 19.01 14.40
C PRO A 76 13.59 17.71 14.39
N PHE A 77 12.88 17.43 13.30
CA PHE A 77 12.00 16.25 13.23
C PHE A 77 12.75 14.94 13.50
N VAL A 78 14.02 14.87 13.08
CA VAL A 78 14.91 13.71 13.29
C VAL A 78 15.22 13.44 14.77
N GLU A 79 15.10 14.44 15.64
CA GLU A 79 15.38 14.33 17.09
C GLU A 79 14.11 14.06 17.91
N LEU A 80 12.93 14.11 17.30
CA LEU A 80 11.68 13.85 17.99
C LEU A 80 11.55 12.37 18.37
N SER A 81 10.96 12.11 19.54
CA SER A 81 10.48 10.78 19.89
C SER A 81 9.44 10.28 18.89
N ASP A 82 9.28 8.96 18.75
CA ASP A 82 8.34 8.37 17.79
C ASP A 82 6.91 8.91 17.96
N ASP A 83 6.44 9.04 19.20
CA ASP A 83 5.12 9.58 19.52
C ASP A 83 4.97 11.06 19.12
N ALA A 84 6.02 11.87 19.32
CA ALA A 84 6.00 13.28 18.96
C ALA A 84 6.05 13.45 17.43
N ALA A 85 6.93 12.69 16.76
CA ALA A 85 7.03 12.67 15.31
C ALA A 85 5.71 12.23 14.66
N LEU A 86 5.07 11.18 15.19
CA LEU A 86 3.78 10.70 14.69
C LEU A 86 2.67 11.76 14.83
N LYS A 87 2.64 12.50 15.94
CA LYS A 87 1.69 13.62 16.12
C LYS A 87 1.91 14.71 15.08
N VAL A 88 3.17 15.05 14.76
CA VAL A 88 3.49 16.01 13.69
C VAL A 88 3.03 15.46 12.33
N LEU A 89 3.34 14.19 12.00
CA LEU A 89 2.92 13.58 10.73
C LEU A 89 1.41 13.56 10.56
N LYS A 90 0.64 13.27 11.62
CA LYS A 90 -0.83 13.29 11.56
C LYS A 90 -1.39 14.67 11.19
N ARG A 91 -0.70 15.76 11.56
CA ARG A 91 -1.13 17.13 11.21
C ARG A 91 -0.89 17.49 9.74
N ILE A 92 0.02 16.78 9.07
CA ILE A 92 0.39 17.02 7.67
C ILE A 92 -0.08 15.90 6.73
N ALA A 93 -0.85 14.93 7.24
CA ALA A 93 -1.21 13.72 6.51
C ALA A 93 -1.99 13.99 5.21
N ASP A 94 -2.73 15.11 5.16
CA ASP A 94 -3.51 15.53 4.00
C ASP A 94 -2.72 16.42 3.02
N LEU A 95 -1.47 16.75 3.34
CA LEU A 95 -0.61 17.56 2.46
C LEU A 95 -0.07 16.71 1.31
N GLU A 96 -0.03 17.31 0.12
CA GLU A 96 0.26 16.59 -1.12
C GLU A 96 1.65 15.94 -1.14
N PHE A 97 2.66 16.59 -0.54
CA PHE A 97 4.00 16.01 -0.45
C PHE A 97 4.03 14.74 0.41
N PHE A 98 3.23 14.67 1.48
CA PHE A 98 3.13 13.47 2.31
C PHE A 98 2.35 12.38 1.59
N GLY A 99 1.29 12.76 0.85
CA GLY A 99 0.58 11.85 -0.06
C GLY A 99 1.51 11.21 -1.10
N PHE A 100 2.43 12.00 -1.68
CA PHE A 100 3.47 11.50 -2.59
C PHE A 100 4.41 10.50 -1.89
N ILE A 101 4.98 10.85 -0.73
CA ILE A 101 5.83 9.95 0.06
C ILE A 101 5.09 8.64 0.34
N ARG A 102 3.88 8.71 0.89
CA ARG A 102 3.06 7.53 1.25
C ARG A 102 2.79 6.63 0.05
N ARG A 103 2.34 7.18 -1.07
CA ARG A 103 2.04 6.41 -2.29
C ARG A 103 3.28 5.68 -2.80
N THR A 104 4.41 6.38 -2.89
CA THR A 104 5.67 5.82 -3.37
C THR A 104 6.22 4.77 -2.41
N THR A 105 6.13 5.00 -1.09
CA THR A 105 6.58 4.03 -0.08
C THR A 105 5.78 2.73 -0.12
N VAL A 106 4.44 2.79 -0.18
CA VAL A 106 3.60 1.59 -0.22
C VAL A 106 3.93 0.70 -1.42
N LEU A 107 4.27 1.30 -2.56
CA LEU A 107 4.59 0.57 -3.78
C LEU A 107 5.98 -0.08 -3.77
N HIS A 108 6.94 0.48 -3.05
CA HIS A 108 8.35 0.09 -3.19
C HIS A 108 9.01 -0.45 -1.93
N LEU A 109 8.60 -0.01 -0.74
CA LEU A 109 9.20 -0.53 0.50
C LEU A 109 8.93 -2.02 0.65
N TYR A 110 7.72 -2.48 0.31
CA TYR A 110 7.35 -3.89 0.38
C TYR A 110 7.74 -4.69 -0.87
N ASP A 111 8.43 -4.07 -1.83
CA ASP A 111 9.04 -4.71 -3.00
C ASP A 111 10.57 -4.77 -2.85
N ASP A 112 11.05 -4.74 -1.60
CA ASP A 112 12.45 -4.82 -1.25
C ASP A 112 12.75 -6.19 -0.64
N HIS A 113 13.76 -6.88 -1.17
CA HIS A 113 14.11 -8.25 -0.77
C HIS A 113 14.53 -8.35 0.71
N GLU A 114 15.15 -7.31 1.27
CA GLU A 114 15.52 -7.29 2.69
C GLU A 114 14.29 -7.10 3.58
N VAL A 115 13.26 -6.42 3.06
CA VAL A 115 11.94 -6.33 3.71
C VAL A 115 11.21 -7.66 3.64
N TRP A 116 11.31 -8.38 2.53
CA TRP A 116 10.72 -9.71 2.40
C TRP A 116 11.29 -10.68 3.42
N GLU A 117 12.62 -10.74 3.54
CA GLU A 117 13.31 -11.58 4.51
C GLU A 117 12.89 -11.24 5.95
N ALA A 118 12.81 -9.95 6.29
CA ALA A 118 12.40 -9.51 7.63
C ALA A 118 10.92 -9.80 7.94
N LEU A 119 10.05 -9.83 6.94
CA LEU A 119 8.61 -10.08 7.10
C LEU A 119 8.20 -11.54 6.86
N GLY A 120 9.14 -12.43 6.53
CA GLY A 120 8.86 -13.83 6.20
C GLY A 120 8.15 -14.02 4.86
N TYR A 121 8.27 -13.07 3.93
CA TYR A 121 7.73 -13.24 2.58
C TYR A 121 8.72 -14.00 1.69
N GLU A 122 8.28 -15.13 1.15
CA GLU A 122 9.08 -16.04 0.34
C GLU A 122 9.34 -15.55 -1.11
N GLY A 123 9.05 -14.30 -1.45
CA GLY A 123 9.21 -13.77 -2.82
C GLY A 123 8.21 -14.37 -3.81
N GLU A 124 8.42 -14.18 -5.11
CA GLU A 124 7.45 -14.57 -6.14
C GLU A 124 7.27 -16.08 -6.31
N SER A 125 6.03 -16.54 -6.51
CA SER A 125 5.71 -17.97 -6.64
C SER A 125 5.96 -18.53 -8.05
N PHE A 126 5.69 -17.74 -9.09
CA PHE A 126 5.64 -18.21 -10.48
C PHE A 126 6.99 -18.72 -10.98
N SER A 127 8.07 -17.96 -10.74
CA SER A 127 9.42 -18.33 -11.18
C SER A 127 10.02 -19.50 -10.36
N LYS A 128 9.44 -19.77 -9.18
CA LYS A 128 9.96 -20.72 -8.18
C LYS A 128 9.17 -22.03 -8.13
N GLY A 129 8.17 -22.22 -8.98
CA GLY A 129 7.36 -23.43 -9.02
C GLY A 129 6.31 -23.53 -7.91
N GLY A 130 5.89 -22.39 -7.34
CA GLY A 130 4.90 -22.32 -6.26
C GLY A 130 5.49 -22.35 -4.85
N TYR A 131 4.62 -22.35 -3.84
CA TYR A 131 5.00 -22.36 -2.41
C TYR A 131 4.91 -23.73 -1.73
N LEU A 132 4.50 -24.80 -2.44
CA LEU A 132 4.24 -26.12 -1.85
C LEU A 132 5.43 -26.67 -1.04
N HIS A 133 6.67 -26.30 -1.40
CA HIS A 133 7.89 -26.67 -0.67
C HIS A 133 8.71 -25.43 -0.27
N ARG A 134 8.05 -24.29 -0.11
CA ARG A 134 8.64 -22.97 0.15
C ARG A 134 7.72 -22.12 1.00
N GLY A 135 7.53 -22.53 2.26
CA GLY A 135 6.84 -21.74 3.27
C GLY A 135 5.35 -21.50 3.07
N PHE A 136 4.67 -22.37 2.30
CA PHE A 136 3.20 -22.36 2.27
C PHE A 136 2.60 -22.62 3.66
N ASP A 137 3.26 -23.46 4.46
CA ASP A 137 2.85 -23.92 5.78
C ASP A 137 3.75 -23.40 6.93
N ASP A 138 4.61 -22.40 6.67
CA ASP A 138 5.45 -21.74 7.69
C ASP A 138 4.61 -20.75 8.54
N LEU A 139 3.51 -21.24 9.14
CA LEU A 139 2.58 -20.44 9.93
C LEU A 139 2.93 -20.54 11.42
N ASP A 140 3.77 -19.63 11.91
CA ASP A 140 4.18 -19.59 13.32
C ASP A 140 3.07 -19.17 14.30
N TRP A 141 1.95 -18.65 13.77
CA TRP A 141 0.87 -18.04 14.55
C TRP A 141 -0.37 -18.91 14.69
N LEU A 142 -0.44 -20.02 13.94
CA LEU A 142 -1.55 -20.98 14.01
C LEU A 142 -1.06 -22.23 14.76
N PRO A 143 -1.90 -22.87 15.60
CA PRO A 143 -1.58 -24.21 16.10
C PRO A 143 -1.41 -25.19 14.93
N ASP A 144 -0.66 -26.27 15.19
CA ASP A 144 -0.48 -27.35 14.22
C ASP A 144 -1.84 -27.78 13.65
N PRO A 145 -1.96 -27.86 12.31
CA PRO A 145 -3.23 -28.18 11.68
C PRO A 145 -3.71 -29.55 12.16
N ARG A 146 -4.98 -29.62 12.55
CA ARG A 146 -5.60 -30.90 12.91
C ARG A 146 -5.62 -31.82 11.70
N VAL A 147 -5.16 -33.05 11.89
CA VAL A 147 -5.22 -34.11 10.86
C VAL A 147 -6.55 -34.85 10.90
N GLU A 148 -7.22 -34.84 12.06
CA GLU A 148 -8.53 -35.44 12.26
C GLU A 148 -9.65 -34.42 12.07
N GLU A 149 -10.77 -34.90 11.53
CA GLU A 149 -11.98 -34.11 11.31
C GLU A 149 -12.44 -33.44 12.61
N ALA A 150 -12.99 -32.22 12.50
CA ALA A 150 -13.55 -31.54 13.66
C ALA A 150 -14.84 -32.25 14.10
N GLU A 151 -14.86 -32.76 15.33
CA GLU A 151 -16.08 -33.27 15.98
C GLU A 151 -17.08 -32.16 16.34
N GLU A 152 -16.71 -30.89 16.12
CA GLU A 152 -17.58 -29.74 16.29
C GLU A 152 -18.66 -29.75 15.20
N ASP A 153 -19.93 -29.70 15.62
CA ASP A 153 -21.03 -29.48 14.69
C ASP A 153 -20.80 -28.13 13.99
N LEU A 154 -20.40 -28.19 12.71
CA LEU A 154 -20.33 -27.00 11.87
C LEU A 154 -21.74 -26.43 11.80
N THR A 155 -21.93 -25.24 12.36
CA THR A 155 -23.17 -24.52 12.17
C THR A 155 -23.34 -24.32 10.68
N GLU A 156 -24.38 -24.93 10.08
CA GLU A 156 -24.77 -24.62 8.71
C GLU A 156 -24.95 -23.10 8.64
N CYS A 157 -23.99 -22.41 8.03
CA CYS A 157 -24.22 -21.08 7.51
C CYS A 157 -25.45 -21.25 6.61
N GLY A 158 -26.56 -20.63 7.02
CA GLY A 158 -27.90 -20.91 6.50
C GLY A 158 -27.96 -20.91 4.97
N PRO A 159 -29.07 -21.38 4.39
CA PRO A 159 -29.15 -21.64 2.96
C PRO A 159 -28.63 -20.43 2.18
N LEU A 160 -27.70 -20.68 1.25
CA LEU A 160 -27.23 -19.65 0.34
C LEU A 160 -28.47 -18.95 -0.22
N GLY A 161 -28.47 -17.61 -0.22
CA GLY A 161 -29.60 -16.80 -0.69
C GLY A 161 -29.92 -16.98 -2.18
N TYR A 162 -29.31 -17.97 -2.83
CA TYR A 162 -29.45 -18.34 -4.22
C TYR A 162 -29.30 -19.87 -4.37
N PRO A 163 -29.94 -20.48 -5.39
CA PRO A 163 -29.81 -21.90 -5.65
C PRO A 163 -28.39 -22.23 -6.14
N VAL A 164 -27.74 -23.19 -5.49
CA VAL A 164 -26.52 -23.80 -6.02
C VAL A 164 -26.91 -24.86 -7.03
N ALA A 165 -26.41 -24.74 -8.26
CA ALA A 165 -26.53 -25.81 -9.23
C ALA A 165 -25.70 -27.02 -8.76
N THR A 166 -26.39 -28.08 -8.34
CA THR A 166 -25.79 -29.35 -7.91
C THR A 166 -25.59 -30.33 -9.06
N ALA A 167 -26.09 -30.01 -10.25
CA ALA A 167 -25.88 -30.82 -11.45
C ALA A 167 -24.60 -30.40 -12.18
N ALA A 168 -23.82 -31.39 -12.62
CA ALA A 168 -22.76 -31.15 -13.59
C ALA A 168 -23.36 -30.52 -14.87
N PRO A 169 -22.68 -29.56 -15.50
CA PRO A 169 -23.15 -29.00 -16.76
C PRO A 169 -23.34 -30.13 -17.78
N ALA A 170 -24.38 -30.04 -18.60
CA ALA A 170 -24.74 -31.07 -19.57
C ALA A 170 -23.53 -31.45 -20.45
N GLU A 171 -23.39 -32.73 -20.79
CA GLU A 171 -22.34 -33.22 -21.69
C GLU A 171 -22.29 -32.37 -22.96
N GLY A 172 -21.14 -31.74 -23.21
CA GLY A 172 -20.93 -30.79 -24.30
C GLY A 172 -20.78 -29.33 -23.89
N TRP A 173 -20.81 -29.02 -22.58
CA TRP A 173 -20.38 -27.72 -22.07
C TRP A 173 -18.91 -27.49 -22.42
N ASN A 174 -18.67 -26.53 -23.31
CA ASN A 174 -17.35 -26.15 -23.78
C ASN A 174 -17.13 -24.67 -23.43
N PRO A 175 -16.23 -24.34 -22.49
CA PRO A 175 -15.95 -22.96 -22.09
C PRO A 175 -15.40 -22.10 -23.24
N ASP A 176 -14.77 -22.71 -24.25
CA ASP A 176 -14.18 -21.99 -25.39
C ASP A 176 -15.21 -21.60 -26.46
N ARG A 177 -16.41 -22.20 -26.45
CA ARG A 177 -17.48 -21.88 -27.43
C ARG A 177 -18.28 -20.63 -27.08
N GLN A 178 -18.15 -20.11 -25.86
CA GLN A 178 -18.71 -18.81 -25.46
C GLN A 178 -17.66 -17.70 -25.50
N GLY A 179 -16.54 -17.93 -26.17
CA GLY A 179 -15.62 -16.88 -26.58
C GLY A 179 -16.30 -15.92 -27.55
N ALA A 180 -16.64 -14.73 -27.05
CA ALA A 180 -16.82 -13.50 -27.82
C ALA A 180 -17.80 -13.54 -29.01
N SER A 181 -19.10 -13.73 -28.76
CA SER A 181 -20.12 -13.06 -29.57
C SER A 181 -21.43 -12.90 -28.80
N GLY A 182 -21.64 -11.72 -28.25
CA GLY A 182 -22.83 -11.39 -27.48
C GLY A 182 -22.55 -10.38 -26.37
N THR A 183 -22.07 -9.19 -26.73
CA THR A 183 -22.21 -8.04 -25.84
C THR A 183 -23.70 -7.69 -25.82
N THR A 184 -24.45 -8.22 -24.86
CA THR A 184 -25.73 -7.60 -24.50
C THR A 184 -25.35 -6.27 -23.85
N ASP A 185 -25.44 -5.19 -24.61
CA ASP A 185 -25.37 -3.80 -24.16
C ASP A 185 -26.57 -3.47 -23.26
N GLU A 186 -26.66 -4.13 -22.11
CA GLU A 186 -27.56 -3.71 -21.03
C GLU A 186 -26.67 -3.18 -19.90
N PRO A 187 -26.63 -1.86 -19.67
CA PRO A 187 -25.82 -1.28 -18.61
C PRO A 187 -26.35 -1.77 -17.25
N PHE A 188 -25.44 -2.32 -16.43
CA PHE A 188 -25.69 -2.63 -15.02
C PHE A 188 -26.09 -1.36 -14.26
N SER A 189 -27.40 -1.08 -14.20
CA SER A 189 -27.92 0.22 -13.75
C SER A 189 -28.23 0.32 -12.25
N ASP A 190 -28.09 -0.76 -11.49
CA ASP A 190 -28.69 -0.83 -10.13
C ASP A 190 -27.76 -1.31 -9.01
N LEU A 191 -26.44 -1.32 -9.18
CA LEU A 191 -25.54 -1.80 -8.11
C LEU A 191 -25.24 -0.77 -6.99
N PHE A 192 -25.65 0.50 -7.12
CA PHE A 192 -25.31 1.58 -6.18
C PHE A 192 -26.46 2.52 -5.78
N LYS A 193 -27.72 2.18 -6.08
CA LYS A 193 -28.86 2.97 -5.57
C LYS A 193 -29.35 2.37 -4.25
N GLY A 194 -28.82 2.89 -3.14
CA GLY A 194 -29.39 2.66 -1.82
C GLY A 194 -30.85 3.11 -1.80
N SER A 195 -31.74 2.21 -1.41
CA SER A 195 -33.17 2.46 -1.21
C SER A 195 -33.42 2.99 0.20
N ASP A 196 -32.95 4.22 0.47
CA ASP A 196 -33.44 5.01 1.59
C ASP A 196 -34.55 5.94 1.08
N VAL A 197 -35.79 5.44 1.12
CA VAL A 197 -36.97 6.29 1.01
C VAL A 197 -37.27 6.84 2.40
N ILE A 198 -36.92 8.11 2.65
CA ILE A 198 -37.34 8.81 3.86
C ILE A 198 -38.79 9.24 3.66
N GLU A 199 -39.73 8.60 4.37
CA GLU A 199 -41.11 9.06 4.46
C GLU A 199 -41.18 10.39 5.23
N HIS A 200 -41.77 11.42 4.62
CA HIS A 200 -42.10 12.66 5.30
C HIS A 200 -43.35 12.47 6.16
N GLY A 201 -43.20 12.57 7.48
CA GLY A 201 -44.32 12.53 8.42
C GLY A 201 -45.28 13.69 8.21
N GLU A 202 -46.57 13.38 8.09
CA GLU A 202 -47.66 14.35 8.07
C GLU A 202 -47.78 15.02 9.45
N THR A 203 -47.64 16.34 9.48
CA THR A 203 -47.99 17.16 10.64
C THR A 203 -49.49 17.38 10.68
N ALA A 204 -50.13 16.99 11.79
CA ALA A 204 -51.42 17.50 12.24
C ALA A 204 -51.21 18.51 13.38
#